data_AF-A0A7C4XZF3-F1
#
_entry.id   AF-A0A7C4XZF3-F1
#
_cell.length_a   1.000
_cell.length_b   1.000
_cell.length_c   1.000
_cell.angle_alpha   90.00
_cell.angle_beta   90.00
_cell.angle_gamma   90.00
#
_symmetry.space_group_name_H-M   'P 1'
#
loop_
_entity.id
_entity.type
_entity.pdbx_description
1 polymer ?
#
loop_
_entity_poly.entity_id
_entity_poly.type
_entity_poly.pdbx_seq_one_letter_code
_entity_poly.pdbx_strand_id
1 'polypeptide(L)'
;LLKKIPVHKSKSYCYGSVMSWDYKYLVIQVADKIVALDTKTDKVLYERYDHDYENGIMSISHDNNILATGGFDSKVNLYNLSTGKLISSIYTPREKDFMLVNADGYYLAPKNTLEAVSFTYNNSTFGFEQFDVRYNRPDIVLKDLGKADTGLINLFNQAWRKRLKKLNLMETEIGSEVHLPVVRMKDKFAVKPGTSLREFTLTIECYDAKYPLQSLQVLVNNNSIFGSAGKLIPGNVSKTEIEVKIPLSPGNNRLKIFCTNTKGAMSLAENMIINSTHKLAEKMKTYFIGIAVSDYKDSTMNLRFAAKDVRDLATSFSSLFTNIEVDTLIDSRATKENIAELRKKLLGTTINDRVIISVNGHGLLSDSLDFYFATHDVDFNKPQLRGLKYEELEALLDGIPARKKLLLIDACHSGALDKEEILARQKDNQVMFKDTSSDKGMITGVASRGIIIEKQQSALDANSSYEVMQNLFADISSGNGAVIISAAGGMEYAFESDKWNNGVFTYCIRKGIEEDLADKEGGNNDKVVSVSELKNYVSRKVSELTGGLQKPVSRRENIEFDWIVW
;
A
#
# COMPACT_ATOMS: atom_id res chain seq x y z
N LEU A 1 34.32 9.60 -40.40
CA LEU A 1 34.03 9.20 -39.01
C LEU A 1 34.19 7.71 -38.74
N LEU A 2 33.38 6.81 -39.31
CA LEU A 2 33.33 5.39 -38.92
C LEU A 2 34.68 4.64 -38.93
N LYS A 3 35.61 5.01 -39.83
CA LYS A 3 36.97 4.44 -39.89
C LYS A 3 37.90 4.85 -38.73
N LYS A 4 37.56 5.90 -37.97
CA LYS A 4 38.33 6.42 -36.83
C LYS A 4 37.84 5.86 -35.50
N ILE A 5 36.67 5.25 -35.47
CA ILE A 5 36.13 4.61 -34.29
C ILE A 5 36.94 3.33 -34.11
N PRO A 6 37.63 3.13 -32.98
CA PRO A 6 38.27 1.87 -32.68
C PRO A 6 37.15 0.87 -32.38
N VAL A 7 36.43 0.44 -33.42
CA VAL A 7 35.78 -0.86 -33.40
C VAL A 7 36.96 -1.77 -33.16
N HIS A 8 37.06 -2.30 -31.92
CA HIS A 8 38.10 -3.24 -31.56
C HIS A 8 38.26 -4.23 -32.72
N LYS A 9 39.45 -4.77 -32.93
CA LYS A 9 39.74 -5.82 -33.92
C LYS A 9 38.82 -7.08 -33.81
N SER A 10 37.76 -7.05 -33.01
CA SER A 10 36.66 -8.00 -32.99
C SER A 10 35.75 -7.82 -34.20
N LYS A 11 35.20 -8.94 -34.65
CA LYS A 11 34.13 -9.05 -35.65
C LYS A 11 32.79 -8.51 -35.10
N SER A 12 32.79 -7.40 -34.38
CA SER A 12 31.61 -6.85 -33.72
C SER A 12 30.80 -6.02 -34.71
N TYR A 13 29.53 -6.37 -34.90
CA TYR A 13 28.63 -5.68 -35.80
C TYR A 13 28.16 -4.34 -35.19
N CYS A 14 27.96 -3.34 -36.04
CA CYS A 14 27.29 -2.10 -35.69
C CYS A 14 25.79 -2.29 -35.96
N TYR A 15 24.95 -2.12 -34.95
CA TYR A 15 23.54 -2.50 -35.01
C TYR A 15 22.59 -1.31 -35.17
N GLY A 16 23.04 -0.09 -34.84
CA GLY A 16 22.22 1.12 -34.95
C GLY A 16 23.00 2.41 -34.75
N SER A 17 22.42 3.51 -35.23
CA SER A 17 22.96 4.86 -35.02
C SER A 17 21.85 5.89 -34.90
N VAL A 18 22.06 6.91 -34.07
CA VAL A 18 21.15 8.05 -33.94
C VAL A 18 21.94 9.35 -33.92
N MET A 19 21.42 10.38 -34.57
CA MET A 19 22.01 11.71 -34.64
C MET A 19 21.17 12.67 -33.80
N SER A 20 21.81 13.59 -33.07
CA SER A 20 21.11 14.67 -32.39
C SER A 20 20.46 15.63 -33.39
N TRP A 21 19.38 16.30 -32.97
CA TRP A 21 18.59 17.20 -33.83
C TRP A 21 19.38 18.44 -34.27
N ASP A 22 20.39 18.83 -33.50
CA ASP A 22 21.33 19.90 -33.83
C ASP A 22 22.54 19.41 -34.65
N TYR A 23 22.57 18.13 -35.02
CA TYR A 23 23.65 17.43 -35.74
C TYR A 23 25.01 17.48 -35.05
N LYS A 24 25.07 17.82 -33.77
CA LYS A 24 26.32 17.95 -33.00
C LYS A 24 26.85 16.60 -32.52
N TYR A 25 25.97 15.65 -32.21
CA TYR A 25 26.31 14.38 -31.60
C TYR A 25 25.81 13.21 -32.46
N LEU A 26 26.71 12.29 -32.79
CA LEU A 26 26.37 11.01 -33.40
C LEU A 26 26.61 9.91 -32.37
N VAL A 27 25.58 9.14 -32.06
CA VAL A 27 25.68 7.96 -31.18
C VAL A 27 25.52 6.71 -32.03
N ILE A 28 26.42 5.75 -31.85
CA ILE A 28 26.37 4.46 -32.52
C ILE A 28 26.41 3.31 -31.51
N GLN A 29 25.74 2.22 -31.82
CA GLN A 29 25.80 1.00 -31.04
C GLN A 29 26.80 0.03 -31.67
N VAL A 30 27.79 -0.41 -30.87
CA VAL A 30 28.82 -1.37 -31.25
C VAL A 30 28.77 -2.53 -30.25
N ALA A 31 28.23 -3.67 -30.69
CA ALA A 31 27.91 -4.81 -29.80
C ALA A 31 27.05 -4.38 -28.59
N ASP A 32 27.55 -4.57 -27.37
CA ASP A 32 26.93 -4.27 -26.07
C ASP A 32 27.23 -2.84 -25.58
N LYS A 33 27.89 -2.02 -26.41
CA LYS A 33 28.29 -0.66 -26.07
C LYS A 33 27.65 0.40 -26.96
N ILE A 34 27.52 1.59 -26.40
CA ILE A 34 27.26 2.82 -27.12
C ILE A 34 28.51 3.69 -27.18
N VAL A 35 28.75 4.31 -28.32
CA VAL A 35 29.84 5.26 -28.55
C VAL A 35 29.25 6.56 -29.07
N ALA A 36 29.50 7.66 -28.34
CA ALA A 36 29.07 8.99 -28.74
C ALA A 36 30.23 9.81 -29.29
N LEU A 37 29.98 10.53 -30.37
CA LEU A 37 30.97 11.31 -31.12
C LEU A 37 30.50 12.74 -31.27
N ASP A 38 31.43 13.69 -31.16
CA ASP A 38 31.22 15.05 -31.64
C ASP A 38 31.49 15.09 -33.15
N THR A 39 30.47 15.47 -33.92
CA THR A 39 30.50 15.42 -35.39
C THR A 39 31.40 16.47 -36.02
N LYS A 40 31.69 17.57 -35.31
CA LYS A 40 32.54 18.65 -35.81
C LYS A 40 34.01 18.32 -35.64
N THR A 41 34.36 17.70 -34.52
CA THR A 41 35.74 17.43 -34.12
C THR A 41 36.19 16.01 -34.41
N ASP A 42 35.27 15.12 -34.79
CA ASP A 42 35.47 13.67 -34.94
C ASP A 42 35.97 12.99 -33.65
N LYS A 43 35.78 13.61 -32.48
CA LYS A 43 36.25 13.08 -31.20
C LYS A 43 35.22 12.18 -30.56
N VAL A 44 35.66 11.04 -30.05
CA VAL A 44 34.85 10.21 -29.13
C VAL A 44 34.68 10.99 -27.83
N LEU A 45 33.43 11.20 -27.45
CA LEU A 45 33.05 11.85 -26.20
C LEU A 45 33.05 10.86 -25.05
N TYR A 46 32.42 9.70 -25.27
CA TYR A 46 32.39 8.59 -24.33
C TYR A 46 32.08 7.25 -25.03
N GLU A 47 32.42 6.18 -24.34
CA GLU A 47 32.06 4.80 -24.64
C GLU A 47 31.51 4.16 -23.36
N ARG A 48 30.42 3.41 -23.46
CA ARG A 48 29.74 2.83 -22.29
C ARG A 48 29.04 1.51 -22.63
N TYR A 49 29.13 0.54 -21.71
CA TYR A 49 28.27 -0.65 -21.71
C TYR A 49 26.82 -0.26 -21.42
N ASP A 50 25.91 -0.71 -22.26
CA ASP A 50 24.52 -0.26 -22.24
C ASP A 50 23.55 -1.37 -21.84
N HIS A 51 23.52 -2.46 -22.61
CA HIS A 51 22.63 -3.61 -22.39
C HIS A 51 23.43 -4.92 -22.44
N ASP A 52 22.91 -5.95 -21.76
CA ASP A 52 23.56 -7.27 -21.67
C ASP A 52 23.56 -8.06 -23.00
N TYR A 53 22.80 -7.60 -24.00
CA TYR A 53 22.65 -8.25 -25.30
C TYR A 53 22.88 -7.28 -26.46
N GLU A 54 23.40 -7.82 -27.56
CA GLU A 54 23.56 -7.12 -28.83
C GLU A 54 22.18 -6.88 -29.49
N ASN A 55 21.93 -5.67 -30.02
CA ASN A 55 20.68 -5.15 -30.60
C ASN A 55 19.79 -4.35 -29.63
N GLY A 56 20.05 -3.05 -29.56
CA GLY A 56 19.18 -2.07 -28.92
C GLY A 56 18.63 -1.04 -29.89
N ILE A 57 17.51 -0.41 -29.53
CA ILE A 57 16.99 0.77 -30.22
C ILE A 57 17.50 2.02 -29.50
N MET A 58 17.80 3.09 -30.24
CA MET A 58 18.26 4.35 -29.67
C MET A 58 17.41 5.52 -30.18
N SER A 59 17.16 6.50 -29.32
CA SER A 59 16.47 7.75 -29.67
C SER A 59 17.03 8.93 -28.90
N ILE A 60 17.01 10.12 -29.49
CA ILE A 60 17.47 11.36 -28.86
C ILE A 60 16.28 12.31 -28.70
N SER A 61 16.12 12.81 -27.47
CA SER A 61 15.15 13.85 -27.12
C SER A 61 15.32 15.12 -27.96
N HIS A 62 14.22 15.82 -28.23
CA HIS A 62 14.21 16.98 -29.12
C HIS A 62 15.04 18.17 -28.60
N ASP A 63 15.23 18.27 -27.29
CA ASP A 63 16.09 19.26 -26.64
C ASP A 63 17.58 18.87 -26.65
N ASN A 64 17.95 17.73 -27.26
CA ASN A 64 19.30 17.17 -27.35
C ASN A 64 19.97 16.93 -25.98
N ASN A 65 19.21 16.75 -24.92
CA ASN A 65 19.78 16.53 -23.58
C ASN A 65 19.82 15.06 -23.18
N ILE A 66 18.87 14.26 -23.67
CA ILE A 66 18.67 12.86 -23.28
C ILE A 66 18.83 11.93 -24.48
N LEU A 67 19.64 10.88 -24.31
CA LEU A 67 19.71 9.69 -25.14
C LEU A 67 18.93 8.57 -24.44
N ALA A 68 17.94 7.99 -25.10
CA ALA A 68 17.26 6.80 -24.65
C ALA A 68 17.77 5.59 -25.44
N THR A 69 18.06 4.49 -24.76
CA THR A 69 18.45 3.21 -25.35
C THR A 69 17.56 2.11 -24.77
N GLY A 70 17.09 1.18 -25.61
CA GLY A 70 16.24 0.07 -25.17
C GLY A 70 16.80 -1.26 -25.64
N GLY A 71 16.79 -2.27 -24.77
CA GLY A 71 17.38 -3.58 -25.04
C GLY A 71 16.45 -4.76 -24.71
N PHE A 72 16.87 -5.97 -25.11
CA PHE A 72 16.16 -7.22 -24.81
C PHE A 72 16.25 -7.66 -23.33
N ASP A 73 16.98 -6.90 -22.51
CA ASP A 73 17.06 -7.08 -21.05
C ASP A 73 15.89 -6.44 -20.30
N SER A 74 14.83 -6.03 -21.01
CA SER A 74 13.62 -5.38 -20.48
C SER A 74 13.89 -4.04 -19.79
N LYS A 75 14.95 -3.34 -20.22
CA LYS A 75 15.33 -2.02 -19.73
C LYS A 75 15.31 -0.98 -20.85
N VAL A 76 14.96 0.25 -20.48
CA VAL A 76 15.26 1.44 -21.25
C VAL A 76 16.18 2.33 -20.42
N ASN A 77 17.41 2.55 -20.86
CA ASN A 77 18.35 3.45 -20.18
C ASN A 77 18.20 4.87 -20.73
N LEU A 78 18.25 5.85 -19.83
CA LEU A 78 18.24 7.27 -20.14
C LEU A 78 19.59 7.86 -19.73
N TYR A 79 20.32 8.39 -20.71
CA TYR A 79 21.63 9.02 -20.50
C TYR A 79 21.57 10.51 -20.79
N ASN A 80 22.40 11.28 -20.09
CA ASN A 80 22.74 12.62 -20.56
C ASN A 80 23.55 12.49 -21.85
N LEU A 81 23.04 13.04 -22.96
CA LEU A 81 23.61 12.87 -24.30
C LEU A 81 25.05 13.38 -24.40
N SER A 82 25.39 14.45 -23.69
CA SER A 82 26.71 15.09 -23.81
C SER A 82 27.79 14.41 -22.96
N THR A 83 27.41 13.81 -21.82
CA THR A 83 28.36 13.24 -20.86
C THR A 83 28.35 11.72 -20.80
N GLY A 84 27.29 11.08 -21.32
CA GLY A 84 27.08 9.64 -21.19
C GLY A 84 26.82 9.19 -19.77
N LYS A 85 26.52 10.11 -18.83
CA LYS A 85 26.13 9.75 -17.47
C LYS A 85 24.71 9.19 -17.47
N LEU A 86 24.51 8.03 -16.84
CA LEU A 86 23.18 7.45 -16.64
C LEU A 86 22.36 8.39 -15.75
N ILE A 87 21.16 8.73 -16.22
CA ILE A 87 20.16 9.51 -15.48
C ILE A 87 19.27 8.51 -14.73
N SER A 88 18.63 7.61 -15.48
CA SER A 88 17.74 6.59 -14.93
C SER A 88 17.55 5.45 -15.92
N SER A 89 17.18 4.27 -15.42
CA SER A 89 16.74 3.11 -16.19
C SER A 89 15.27 2.82 -15.88
N ILE A 90 14.48 2.64 -16.93
CA ILE A 90 13.09 2.19 -16.87
C ILE A 90 13.10 0.67 -17.02
N TYR A 91 12.55 -0.04 -16.05
CA TYR A 91 12.35 -1.49 -16.12
C TYR A 91 10.88 -1.80 -16.41
N THR A 92 10.65 -2.77 -17.30
CA THR A 92 9.30 -3.20 -17.69
C THR A 92 9.10 -4.69 -17.36
N PRO A 93 8.89 -5.04 -16.09
CA PRO A 93 8.63 -6.43 -15.70
C PRO A 93 7.33 -6.95 -16.31
N ARG A 94 7.32 -8.22 -16.72
CA ARG A 94 6.16 -8.86 -17.33
C ARG A 94 4.96 -8.84 -16.38
N GLU A 95 3.77 -8.47 -16.89
CA GLU A 95 2.50 -8.46 -16.14
C GLU A 95 2.48 -7.52 -14.91
N LYS A 96 3.44 -6.60 -14.83
CA LYS A 96 3.57 -5.61 -13.76
C LYS A 96 3.71 -4.20 -14.38
N ASP A 97 3.55 -3.16 -13.57
CA ASP A 97 3.81 -1.79 -14.01
C ASP A 97 5.31 -1.50 -14.11
N PHE A 98 5.68 -0.42 -14.81
CA PHE A 98 7.09 -0.03 -14.94
C PHE A 98 7.67 0.47 -13.60
N MET A 99 8.99 0.39 -13.48
CA MET A 99 9.72 1.06 -12.39
C MET A 99 10.89 1.87 -12.94
N LEU A 100 11.27 2.92 -12.23
CA LEU A 100 12.42 3.77 -12.54
C LEU A 100 13.51 3.54 -11.50
N VAL A 101 14.76 3.43 -11.93
CA VAL A 101 15.93 3.33 -11.04
C VAL A 101 16.95 4.37 -11.46
N ASN A 102 17.48 5.16 -10.54
CA ASN A 102 18.55 6.12 -10.85
C ASN A 102 19.94 5.46 -10.76
N ALA A 103 20.99 6.19 -11.11
CA ALA A 103 22.36 5.66 -11.09
C ALA A 103 22.87 5.22 -9.70
N ASP A 104 22.28 5.74 -8.62
CA ASP A 104 22.64 5.43 -7.24
C ASP A 104 21.81 4.26 -6.66
N GLY A 105 20.91 3.67 -7.46
CA GLY A 105 20.05 2.55 -7.06
C GLY A 105 18.78 2.96 -6.31
N TYR A 106 18.50 4.27 -6.16
CA TYR A 106 17.19 4.71 -5.72
C TYR A 106 16.16 4.40 -6.80
N TYR A 107 14.96 4.01 -6.40
CA TYR A 107 13.90 3.64 -7.32
C TYR A 107 12.56 4.27 -6.98
N LEU A 108 11.72 4.31 -8.01
CA LEU A 108 10.29 4.56 -7.96
C LEU A 108 9.63 3.33 -8.56
N ALA A 109 8.80 2.64 -7.79
CA ALA A 109 8.04 1.49 -8.25
C ALA A 109 6.61 1.55 -7.69
N PRO A 110 5.58 1.33 -8.52
CA PRO A 110 4.22 1.08 -8.04
C PRO A 110 4.15 -0.19 -7.19
N LYS A 111 3.16 -0.27 -6.30
CA LYS A 111 2.99 -1.39 -5.36
C LYS A 111 2.95 -2.77 -6.02
N ASN A 112 2.24 -2.90 -7.14
CA ASN A 112 2.13 -4.18 -7.85
C ASN A 112 3.49 -4.65 -8.42
N THR A 113 4.43 -3.75 -8.65
CA THR A 113 5.78 -4.01 -9.16
C THR A 113 6.79 -4.36 -8.07
N LEU A 114 6.53 -4.02 -6.80
CA LEU A 114 7.49 -4.23 -5.71
C LEU A 114 7.95 -5.68 -5.54
N GLU A 115 7.06 -6.66 -5.79
CA GLU A 115 7.42 -8.10 -5.76
C GLU A 115 8.46 -8.49 -6.82
N ALA A 116 8.59 -7.73 -7.89
CA ALA A 116 9.61 -7.93 -8.92
C ALA A 116 10.94 -7.24 -8.59
N VAL A 117 10.99 -6.43 -7.53
CA VAL A 117 12.19 -5.72 -7.09
C VAL A 117 13.04 -6.63 -6.21
N SER A 118 14.29 -6.81 -6.58
CA SER A 118 15.27 -7.55 -5.79
C SER A 118 16.58 -6.79 -5.68
N PHE A 119 17.26 -6.96 -4.55
CA PHE A 119 18.54 -6.36 -4.26
C PHE A 119 19.62 -7.44 -4.20
N THR A 120 20.72 -7.25 -4.92
CA THR A 120 21.90 -8.11 -4.78
C THR A 120 22.88 -7.44 -3.84
N TYR A 121 23.20 -8.10 -2.73
CA TYR A 121 24.16 -7.64 -1.74
C TYR A 121 25.03 -8.81 -1.26
N ASN A 122 26.35 -8.66 -1.27
CA ASN A 122 27.31 -9.73 -0.90
C ASN A 122 27.00 -11.11 -1.55
N ASN A 123 26.80 -11.13 -2.87
CA ASN A 123 26.43 -12.32 -3.67
C ASN A 123 25.13 -13.03 -3.23
N SER A 124 24.31 -12.38 -2.41
CA SER A 124 23.00 -12.88 -2.02
C SER A 124 21.91 -11.97 -2.58
N THR A 125 20.78 -12.57 -2.95
CA THR A 125 19.60 -11.84 -3.43
C THR A 125 18.61 -11.68 -2.28
N PHE A 126 18.15 -10.45 -2.10
CA PHE A 126 17.19 -10.04 -1.10
C PHE A 126 15.95 -9.48 -1.79
N GLY A 127 14.81 -9.57 -1.11
CA GLY A 127 13.61 -8.88 -1.53
C GLY A 127 13.77 -7.36 -1.38
N PHE A 128 12.75 -6.64 -1.83
CA PHE A 128 12.74 -5.19 -1.66
C PHE A 128 12.61 -4.78 -0.19
N GLU A 129 12.01 -5.61 0.67
CA GLU A 129 11.57 -5.21 2.01
C GLU A 129 12.72 -4.74 2.90
N GLN A 130 13.92 -5.31 2.70
CA GLN A 130 15.11 -4.98 3.49
C GLN A 130 15.70 -3.60 3.13
N PHE A 131 15.39 -3.09 1.94
CA PHE A 131 16.07 -1.95 1.31
C PHE A 131 15.12 -0.81 0.96
N ASP A 132 13.81 -1.08 0.87
CA ASP A 132 12.81 -0.17 0.32
C ASP A 132 12.64 1.11 1.16
N VAL A 133 12.81 1.07 2.49
CA VAL A 133 12.81 2.30 3.32
C VAL A 133 13.92 3.26 2.90
N ARG A 134 15.07 2.74 2.45
CA ARG A 134 16.22 3.52 2.01
C ARG A 134 16.12 3.89 0.53
N TYR A 135 15.84 2.92 -0.33
CA TYR A 135 16.02 3.05 -1.77
C TYR A 135 14.74 3.39 -2.54
N ASN A 136 13.54 3.16 -2.00
CA ASN A 136 12.30 3.61 -2.63
C ASN A 136 12.14 5.12 -2.39
N ARG A 137 12.80 5.92 -3.23
CA ARG A 137 12.89 7.39 -3.17
C ARG A 137 12.45 8.03 -4.49
N PRO A 138 11.13 8.02 -4.76
CA PRO A 138 10.55 8.65 -5.95
C PRO A 138 10.95 10.12 -6.10
N ASP A 139 11.05 10.85 -4.99
CA ASP A 139 11.46 12.25 -4.98
C ASP A 139 12.88 12.44 -5.54
N ILE A 140 13.82 11.55 -5.19
CA ILE A 140 15.19 11.58 -5.72
C ILE A 140 15.18 11.21 -7.20
N VAL A 141 14.51 10.11 -7.56
CA VAL A 141 14.48 9.61 -8.95
C VAL A 141 13.86 10.63 -9.90
N LEU A 142 12.75 11.25 -9.50
CA LEU A 142 12.06 12.28 -10.31
C LEU A 142 12.86 13.58 -10.39
N LYS A 143 13.57 13.95 -9.32
CA LYS A 143 14.48 15.10 -9.33
C LYS A 143 15.65 14.86 -10.30
N ASP A 144 16.25 13.68 -10.27
CA ASP A 144 17.37 13.32 -11.16
C ASP A 144 16.92 13.26 -12.63
N LEU A 145 15.68 12.82 -12.89
CA LEU A 145 15.09 12.83 -14.23
C LEU A 145 14.92 14.27 -14.78
N GLY A 146 14.72 15.25 -13.91
CA GLY A 146 14.69 16.68 -14.27
C GLY A 146 13.48 17.12 -15.10
N LYS A 147 12.43 16.29 -15.18
CA LYS A 147 11.20 16.56 -15.96
C LYS A 147 9.92 16.61 -15.10
N ALA A 148 10.02 16.31 -13.81
CA ALA A 148 8.88 16.30 -12.89
C ALA A 148 8.63 17.68 -12.25
N ASP A 149 7.38 17.94 -11.88
CA ASP A 149 7.00 19.15 -11.16
C ASP A 149 7.61 19.19 -9.74
N THR A 150 7.93 20.40 -9.27
CA THR A 150 8.56 20.59 -7.95
C THR A 150 7.61 20.28 -6.80
N GLY A 151 6.31 20.55 -6.96
CA GLY A 151 5.26 20.16 -6.03
C GLY A 151 5.19 18.65 -5.87
N LEU A 152 5.17 17.90 -6.97
CA LEU A 152 5.18 16.43 -6.96
C LEU A 152 6.42 15.85 -6.28
N ILE A 153 7.61 16.39 -6.55
CA ILE A 153 8.86 15.97 -5.88
C ILE A 153 8.76 16.19 -4.36
N ASN A 154 8.27 17.36 -3.93
CA ASN A 154 8.09 17.68 -2.52
C ASN A 154 7.05 16.75 -1.86
N LEU A 155 5.99 16.39 -2.58
CA LEU A 155 4.95 15.48 -2.12
C LEU A 155 5.51 14.08 -1.82
N PHE A 156 6.31 13.52 -2.74
CA PHE A 156 6.99 12.24 -2.51
C PHE A 156 8.01 12.30 -1.37
N ASN A 157 8.72 13.42 -1.21
CA ASN A 157 9.63 13.60 -0.07
C ASN A 157 8.89 13.59 1.26
N GLN A 158 7.76 14.31 1.35
CA GLN A 158 6.91 14.31 2.53
C GLN A 158 6.34 12.91 2.82
N ALA A 159 5.90 12.20 1.79
CA ALA A 159 5.40 10.82 1.91
C ALA A 159 6.48 9.88 2.50
N TRP A 160 7.73 9.99 2.02
CA TRP A 160 8.86 9.25 2.58
C TRP A 160 9.19 9.64 4.03
N ARG A 161 9.17 10.94 4.37
CA ARG A 161 9.38 11.40 5.76
C ARG A 161 8.30 10.89 6.72
N LYS A 162 7.03 10.87 6.28
CA LYS A 162 5.92 10.28 7.05
C LYS A 162 6.17 8.79 7.33
N ARG A 163 6.66 8.06 6.33
CA ARG A 163 7.05 6.66 6.47
C ARG A 163 8.15 6.45 7.53
N LEU A 164 9.19 7.30 7.57
CA LEU A 164 10.23 7.22 8.61
C LEU A 164 9.65 7.40 10.02
N LYS A 165 8.76 8.39 10.17
CA LYS A 165 8.07 8.65 11.44
C LYS A 165 7.23 7.45 11.88
N LYS A 166 6.51 6.79 10.96
CA LYS A 166 5.72 5.56 11.25
C LYS A 166 6.61 4.42 11.75
N LEU A 167 7.84 4.32 11.24
CA LEU A 167 8.82 3.31 11.64
C LEU A 167 9.66 3.73 12.86
N ASN A 168 9.41 4.91 13.43
CA ASN A 168 10.21 5.50 14.51
C ASN A 168 11.71 5.57 14.16
N LEU A 169 12.01 5.99 12.93
CA LEU A 169 13.37 6.17 12.40
C LEU A 169 13.67 7.65 12.13
N MET A 170 14.92 8.04 12.34
CA MET A 170 15.46 9.33 11.93
C MET A 170 16.21 9.22 10.60
N GLU A 171 16.20 10.28 9.80
CA GLU A 171 16.92 10.34 8.52
C GLU A 171 18.43 10.07 8.69
N THR A 172 19.02 10.54 9.79
CA THR A 172 20.44 10.29 10.15
C THR A 172 20.75 8.84 10.48
N GLU A 173 19.75 8.00 10.76
CA GLU A 173 19.92 6.58 11.06
C GLU A 173 19.96 5.73 9.80
N ILE A 174 19.46 6.25 8.68
CA ILE A 174 19.60 5.63 7.34
C ILE A 174 21.01 5.94 6.83
N GLY A 175 22.01 5.26 7.39
CA GLY A 175 23.42 5.44 7.04
C GLY A 175 23.76 5.06 5.58
N SER A 176 24.99 5.27 5.15
CA SER A 176 25.46 4.97 3.78
C SER A 176 25.66 3.47 3.52
N GLU A 177 25.93 2.68 4.55
CA GLU A 177 26.22 1.24 4.43
C GLU A 177 25.00 0.41 4.85
N VAL A 178 24.72 -0.68 4.14
CA VAL A 178 23.65 -1.62 4.51
C VAL A 178 24.26 -2.76 5.30
N HIS A 179 23.95 -2.83 6.59
CA HIS A 179 24.34 -3.94 7.44
C HIS A 179 23.07 -4.53 8.06
N LEU A 180 22.80 -5.80 7.74
CA LEU A 180 21.59 -6.49 8.15
C LEU A 180 21.87 -7.30 9.41
N PRO A 181 20.98 -7.27 10.42
CA PRO A 181 21.05 -8.21 11.53
C PRO A 181 20.69 -9.63 11.06
N VAL A 182 20.94 -10.60 11.93
CA VAL A 182 20.65 -12.02 11.73
C VAL A 182 19.68 -12.48 12.81
N VAL A 183 18.69 -13.28 12.41
CA VAL A 183 17.76 -13.96 13.32
C VAL A 183 17.88 -15.46 13.12
N ARG A 184 17.77 -16.24 14.20
CA ARG A 184 17.77 -17.70 14.16
C ARG A 184 16.76 -18.31 15.13
N MET A 185 15.93 -19.23 14.66
CA MET A 185 15.13 -20.09 15.51
C MET A 185 16.00 -21.26 16.01
N LYS A 186 16.47 -21.21 17.26
CA LYS A 186 17.37 -22.25 17.80
C LYS A 186 16.71 -23.62 17.86
N ASP A 187 15.42 -23.66 18.17
CA ASP A 187 14.65 -24.89 18.33
C ASP A 187 13.91 -25.32 17.05
N LYS A 188 14.21 -24.71 15.89
CA LYS A 188 13.48 -24.91 14.63
C LYS A 188 13.27 -26.39 14.28
N PHE A 189 14.31 -27.21 14.44
CA PHE A 189 14.28 -28.63 14.09
C PHE A 189 13.69 -29.51 15.20
N ALA A 190 13.55 -28.99 16.42
CA ALA A 190 12.87 -29.69 17.51
C ALA A 190 11.33 -29.52 17.41
N VAL A 191 10.86 -28.47 16.74
CA VAL A 191 9.42 -28.23 16.52
C VAL A 191 8.87 -29.21 15.49
N LYS A 192 7.89 -30.02 15.89
CA LYS A 192 7.16 -30.86 14.94
C LYS A 192 6.24 -29.99 14.07
N PRO A 193 6.28 -30.12 12.73
CA PRO A 193 5.37 -29.39 11.85
C PRO A 193 3.89 -29.69 12.08
N GLY A 194 3.56 -30.85 12.67
CA GLY A 194 2.21 -31.21 13.11
C GLY A 194 2.14 -31.36 14.62
N THR A 195 1.17 -30.71 15.27
CA THR A 195 1.00 -30.72 16.73
C THR A 195 -0.47 -30.69 17.15
N SER A 196 -0.77 -31.17 18.36
CA SER A 196 -2.08 -31.00 19.01
C SER A 196 -2.07 -29.89 20.08
N LEU A 197 -0.95 -29.18 20.23
CA LEU A 197 -0.78 -28.11 21.19
C LEU A 197 -1.50 -26.83 20.75
N ARG A 198 -1.97 -26.06 21.74
CA ARG A 198 -2.58 -24.72 21.56
C ARG A 198 -1.56 -23.60 21.48
N GLU A 199 -0.34 -23.89 21.89
CA GLU A 199 0.75 -22.92 22.00
C GLU A 199 2.09 -23.65 21.92
N PHE A 200 3.11 -22.94 21.47
CA PHE A 200 4.45 -23.45 21.34
C PHE A 200 5.47 -22.39 21.78
N THR A 201 6.56 -22.78 22.44
CA THR A 201 7.63 -21.84 22.85
C THR A 201 8.83 -22.00 21.94
N LEU A 202 9.25 -20.91 21.29
CA LEU A 202 10.48 -20.85 20.49
C LEU A 202 11.53 -20.00 21.18
N THR A 203 12.77 -20.48 21.21
CA THR A 203 13.94 -19.65 21.51
C THR A 203 14.46 -19.00 20.23
N ILE A 204 14.43 -17.67 20.19
CA ILE A 204 14.85 -16.88 19.03
C ILE A 204 16.14 -16.14 19.38
N GLU A 205 17.21 -16.42 18.64
CA GLU A 205 18.47 -15.70 18.71
C GLU A 205 18.43 -14.53 17.72
N CYS A 206 18.77 -13.33 18.18
CA CYS A 206 19.01 -12.16 17.36
C CYS A 206 20.47 -11.73 17.52
N TYR A 207 21.12 -11.39 16.42
CA TYR A 207 22.52 -10.97 16.40
C TYR A 207 22.80 -9.92 15.34
N ASP A 208 23.60 -8.92 15.66
CA ASP A 208 24.10 -7.93 14.72
C ASP A 208 25.56 -7.60 15.07
N ALA A 209 26.46 -7.72 14.09
CA ALA A 209 27.89 -7.52 14.31
C ALA A 209 28.32 -6.05 14.47
N LYS A 210 27.48 -5.08 14.05
CA LYS A 210 27.88 -3.67 13.91
C LYS A 210 26.98 -2.70 14.67
N TYR A 211 25.68 -2.96 14.67
CA TYR A 211 24.69 -2.07 15.26
C TYR A 211 23.93 -2.78 16.38
N PRO A 212 23.59 -2.06 17.46
CA PRO A 212 22.71 -2.59 18.50
C PRO A 212 21.36 -3.01 17.93
N LEU A 213 20.79 -4.08 18.48
CA LEU A 213 19.45 -4.56 18.17
C LEU A 213 18.39 -3.62 18.78
N GLN A 214 17.27 -3.44 18.08
CA GLN A 214 16.17 -2.56 18.47
C GLN A 214 14.90 -3.35 18.81
N SER A 215 14.48 -4.26 17.94
CA SER A 215 13.23 -5.01 18.14
C SER A 215 13.24 -6.40 17.50
N LEU A 216 12.41 -7.28 18.05
CA LEU A 216 12.08 -8.59 17.50
C LEU A 216 10.62 -8.59 17.03
N GLN A 217 10.39 -9.04 15.81
CA GLN A 217 9.08 -9.26 15.23
C GLN A 217 8.80 -10.74 15.08
N VAL A 218 7.59 -11.14 15.51
CA VAL A 218 7.06 -12.50 15.35
C VAL A 218 5.65 -12.36 14.85
N LEU A 219 5.42 -12.79 13.61
CA LEU A 219 4.12 -12.79 12.98
C LEU A 219 3.61 -14.22 12.84
N VAL A 220 2.32 -14.42 13.09
CA VAL A 220 1.61 -15.67 12.79
C VAL A 220 0.48 -15.35 11.83
N ASN A 221 0.50 -15.95 10.64
CA ASN A 221 -0.46 -15.64 9.57
C ASN A 221 -0.49 -14.12 9.28
N ASN A 222 0.71 -13.54 9.21
CA ASN A 222 0.97 -12.10 9.04
C ASN A 222 0.34 -11.18 10.13
N ASN A 223 -0.05 -11.73 11.28
CA ASN A 223 -0.47 -10.97 12.45
C ASN A 223 0.67 -10.90 13.46
N SER A 224 1.16 -9.70 13.76
CA SER A 224 2.16 -9.50 14.82
C SER A 224 1.60 -9.88 16.19
N ILE A 225 2.34 -10.69 16.96
CA ILE A 225 2.00 -11.04 18.34
C ILE A 225 2.35 -9.92 19.34
N PHE A 226 3.18 -8.96 18.94
CA PHE A 226 3.67 -7.86 19.79
C PHE A 226 3.17 -6.49 19.32
N GLY A 227 2.28 -6.45 18.32
CA GLY A 227 1.89 -5.21 17.64
C GLY A 227 2.94 -4.73 16.62
N SER A 228 2.64 -3.64 15.93
CA SER A 228 3.46 -3.15 14.82
C SER A 228 4.86 -2.69 15.22
N ALA A 229 5.04 -2.28 16.48
CA ALA A 229 6.35 -1.91 17.03
C ALA A 229 7.24 -3.12 17.35
N GLY A 230 6.66 -4.30 17.49
CA GLY A 230 7.37 -5.52 17.87
C GLY A 230 7.77 -5.54 19.34
N LYS A 231 8.49 -6.60 19.74
CA LYS A 231 9.07 -6.69 21.07
C LYS A 231 10.37 -5.91 21.10
N LEU A 232 10.39 -4.79 21.84
CA LEU A 232 11.60 -4.00 22.05
C LEU A 232 12.69 -4.83 22.73
N ILE A 233 13.93 -4.69 22.26
CA ILE A 233 15.12 -5.33 22.80
C ILE A 233 15.88 -4.28 23.62
N PRO A 234 15.82 -4.33 24.97
CA PRO A 234 16.50 -3.34 25.80
C PRO A 234 18.01 -3.57 25.86
N GLY A 235 18.75 -2.52 26.22
CA GLY A 235 20.14 -2.66 26.69
C GLY A 235 21.25 -2.48 25.65
N ASN A 236 20.96 -1.89 24.49
CA ASN A 236 21.96 -1.60 23.44
C ASN A 236 22.84 -2.81 23.09
N VAL A 237 22.22 -3.99 23.01
CA VAL A 237 22.91 -5.27 22.85
C VAL A 237 23.08 -5.63 21.37
N SER A 238 24.21 -6.25 21.03
CA SER A 238 24.48 -6.81 19.70
C SER A 238 24.01 -8.25 19.55
N LYS A 239 23.73 -8.95 20.66
CA LYS A 239 23.23 -10.33 20.67
C LYS A 239 22.24 -10.54 21.81
N THR A 240 21.15 -11.26 21.54
CA THR A 240 20.19 -11.66 22.57
C THR A 240 19.47 -12.95 22.19
N GLU A 241 18.99 -13.69 23.20
CA GLU A 241 18.10 -14.84 23.03
C GLU A 241 16.78 -14.53 23.75
N ILE A 242 15.67 -14.73 23.05
CA ILE A 242 14.34 -14.39 23.53
C ILE A 242 13.45 -15.62 23.38
N GLU A 243 12.93 -16.11 24.49
CA GLU A 243 11.86 -17.10 24.48
C GLU A 243 10.52 -16.41 24.16
N VAL A 244 9.83 -16.95 23.17
CA VAL A 244 8.55 -16.44 22.71
C VAL A 244 7.52 -17.56 22.72
N LYS A 245 6.45 -17.31 23.45
CA LYS A 245 5.27 -18.18 23.51
C LYS A 245 4.32 -17.81 22.37
N ILE A 246 4.15 -18.72 21.44
CA ILE A 246 3.39 -18.53 20.20
C ILE A 246 2.06 -19.27 20.32
N PRO A 247 0.93 -18.57 20.44
CA PRO A 247 -0.37 -19.20 20.38
C PRO A 247 -0.63 -19.75 18.97
N LEU A 248 -1.26 -20.92 18.86
CA LEU A 248 -1.56 -21.58 17.58
C LEU A 248 -3.07 -21.59 17.36
N SER A 249 -3.50 -21.20 16.17
CA SER A 249 -4.87 -21.42 15.68
C SER A 249 -4.98 -22.84 15.12
N PRO A 250 -6.17 -23.45 15.10
CA PRO A 250 -6.37 -24.71 14.39
C PRO A 250 -6.02 -24.56 12.91
N GLY A 251 -5.42 -25.60 12.33
CA GLY A 251 -4.91 -25.59 10.96
C GLY A 251 -3.51 -24.99 10.86
N ASN A 252 -3.21 -24.37 9.70
CA ASN A 252 -1.88 -23.88 9.38
C ASN A 252 -1.60 -22.53 10.07
N ASN A 253 -0.45 -22.46 10.74
CA ASN A 253 0.12 -21.26 11.33
C ASN A 253 1.45 -20.99 10.62
N ARG A 254 1.48 -19.96 9.77
CA ARG A 254 2.68 -19.49 9.08
C ARG A 254 3.39 -18.48 9.97
N LEU A 255 4.53 -18.86 10.49
CA LEU A 255 5.38 -18.01 11.31
C LEU A 255 6.38 -17.28 10.41
N LYS A 256 6.51 -15.97 10.63
CA LYS A 256 7.53 -15.11 10.02
C LYS A 256 8.22 -14.32 11.12
N ILE A 257 9.53 -14.46 11.25
CA ILE A 257 10.32 -13.92 12.36
C ILE A 257 11.49 -13.12 11.80
N PHE A 258 11.69 -11.90 12.28
CA PHE A 258 12.84 -11.08 11.94
C PHE A 258 13.15 -10.10 13.06
N CYS A 259 14.40 -9.63 13.12
CA CYS A 259 14.81 -8.59 14.06
C CYS A 259 15.24 -7.34 13.31
N THR A 260 15.16 -6.20 13.99
CA THR A 260 15.55 -4.89 13.46
C THR A 260 16.65 -4.31 14.34
N ASN A 261 17.67 -3.71 13.74
CA ASN A 261 18.71 -2.98 14.46
C ASN A 261 18.37 -1.50 14.60
N THR A 262 19.16 -0.78 15.39
CA THR A 262 19.01 0.67 15.65
C THR A 262 19.21 1.57 14.44
N LYS A 263 19.59 1.02 13.28
CA LYS A 263 19.65 1.72 11.98
C LYS A 263 18.43 1.44 11.10
N GLY A 264 17.43 0.74 11.65
CA GLY A 264 16.21 0.36 10.94
C GLY A 264 16.40 -0.79 9.94
N ALA A 265 17.58 -1.42 9.90
CA ALA A 265 17.82 -2.55 9.01
C ALA A 265 17.21 -3.83 9.61
N MET A 266 16.45 -4.55 8.78
CA MET A 266 15.75 -5.77 9.15
C MET A 266 16.55 -7.00 8.73
N SER A 267 16.54 -8.05 9.55
CA SER A 267 17.14 -9.33 9.19
C SER A 267 16.38 -9.97 8.03
N LEU A 268 17.01 -10.94 7.37
CA LEU A 268 16.23 -11.92 6.61
C LEU A 268 15.21 -12.58 7.54
N ALA A 269 14.00 -12.77 7.02
CA ALA A 269 12.95 -13.40 7.80
C ALA A 269 13.15 -14.91 7.84
N GLU A 270 13.12 -15.48 9.04
CA GLU A 270 12.97 -16.92 9.20
C GLU A 270 11.50 -17.32 9.17
N ASN A 271 11.17 -18.29 8.33
CA ASN A 271 9.81 -18.79 8.15
C ASN A 271 9.68 -20.23 8.64
N MET A 272 8.50 -20.56 9.17
CA MET A 272 8.11 -21.93 9.54
C MET A 272 6.60 -22.08 9.42
N ILE A 273 6.12 -23.27 9.08
CA ILE A 273 4.69 -23.59 9.08
C ILE A 273 4.44 -24.66 10.15
N ILE A 274 3.51 -24.38 11.06
CA ILE A 274 3.03 -25.33 12.06
C ILE A 274 1.55 -25.60 11.81
N ASN A 275 1.20 -26.85 11.57
CA ASN A 275 -0.17 -27.31 11.55
C ASN A 275 -0.59 -27.75 12.96
N SER A 276 -1.62 -27.12 13.52
CA SER A 276 -2.20 -27.52 14.80
C SER A 276 -3.56 -28.18 14.62
N THR A 277 -3.74 -29.37 15.17
CA THR A 277 -5.00 -30.14 15.15
C THR A 277 -5.80 -30.01 16.44
N HIS A 278 -5.41 -29.10 17.34
CA HIS A 278 -6.14 -28.89 18.58
C HIS A 278 -7.59 -28.47 18.29
N LYS A 279 -8.53 -29.00 19.09
CA LYS A 279 -9.93 -28.59 19.01
C LYS A 279 -10.13 -27.26 19.71
N LEU A 280 -10.90 -26.37 19.10
CA LEU A 280 -11.34 -25.12 19.70
C LEU A 280 -12.11 -25.44 20.99
N ALA A 281 -11.58 -25.00 22.14
CA ALA A 281 -12.28 -25.12 23.41
C ALA A 281 -13.39 -24.07 23.56
N GLU A 282 -13.20 -22.90 22.97
CA GLU A 282 -14.14 -21.79 23.03
C GLU A 282 -14.81 -21.61 21.66
N LYS A 283 -16.11 -21.33 21.67
CA LYS A 283 -16.81 -20.96 20.44
C LYS A 283 -16.25 -19.63 19.96
N MET A 284 -15.74 -19.61 18.73
CA MET A 284 -15.31 -18.39 18.06
C MET A 284 -16.38 -17.30 18.17
N LYS A 285 -15.98 -16.11 18.61
CA LYS A 285 -16.86 -14.95 18.72
C LYS A 285 -16.55 -13.96 17.60
N THR A 286 -17.59 -13.34 17.07
CA THR A 286 -17.46 -12.26 16.10
C THR A 286 -17.76 -10.94 16.78
N TYR A 287 -16.85 -9.97 16.68
CA TYR A 287 -17.05 -8.60 17.12
C TYR A 287 -17.32 -7.75 15.89
N PHE A 288 -18.51 -7.17 15.81
CA PHE A 288 -18.84 -6.17 14.80
C PHE A 288 -18.86 -4.79 15.46
N ILE A 289 -18.02 -3.88 14.98
CA ILE A 289 -17.91 -2.51 15.47
C ILE A 289 -18.33 -1.56 14.36
N GLY A 290 -19.42 -0.83 14.57
CA GLY A 290 -19.92 0.17 13.63
C GLY A 290 -19.63 1.59 14.11
N ILE A 291 -18.90 2.37 13.33
CA ILE A 291 -18.64 3.79 13.60
C ILE A 291 -19.28 4.58 12.46
N ALA A 292 -20.25 5.44 12.77
CA ALA A 292 -20.94 6.22 11.76
C ALA A 292 -21.24 7.65 12.20
N VAL A 293 -21.16 8.60 11.28
CA VAL A 293 -21.64 9.97 11.51
C VAL A 293 -22.52 10.41 10.34
N SER A 294 -23.81 10.57 10.61
CA SER A 294 -24.79 11.20 9.72
C SER A 294 -25.17 12.58 10.23
N ASP A 295 -25.38 12.70 11.53
CA ASP A 295 -25.67 13.97 12.18
C ASP A 295 -24.39 14.55 12.78
N TYR A 296 -23.84 15.58 12.14
CA TYR A 296 -22.68 16.33 12.65
C TYR A 296 -23.16 17.50 13.51
N LYS A 297 -22.27 17.98 14.38
CA LYS A 297 -22.51 19.21 15.14
C LYS A 297 -22.72 20.41 14.21
N ASP A 298 -22.02 20.42 13.07
CA ASP A 298 -22.34 21.30 11.95
C ASP A 298 -23.39 20.63 11.06
N SER A 299 -24.66 21.01 11.23
CA SER A 299 -25.78 20.41 10.50
C SER A 299 -25.73 20.60 8.98
N THR A 300 -24.92 21.54 8.48
CA THR A 300 -24.75 21.73 7.02
C THR A 300 -23.98 20.58 6.37
N MET A 301 -23.33 19.76 7.19
CA MET A 301 -22.47 18.66 6.78
C MET A 301 -23.14 17.30 6.99
N ASN A 302 -24.45 17.25 7.23
CA ASN A 302 -25.15 16.00 7.51
C ASN A 302 -25.19 15.07 6.29
N LEU A 303 -25.03 13.78 6.56
CA LEU A 303 -25.15 12.71 5.57
C LEU A 303 -26.46 11.96 5.75
N ARG A 304 -26.98 11.37 4.67
CA ARG A 304 -28.28 10.70 4.70
C ARG A 304 -28.20 9.24 5.11
N PHE A 305 -27.17 8.51 4.64
CA PHE A 305 -27.13 7.05 4.75
C PHE A 305 -26.05 6.49 5.67
N ALA A 306 -25.06 7.26 6.14
CA ALA A 306 -23.91 6.71 6.85
C ALA A 306 -24.28 5.90 8.13
N ALA A 307 -25.19 6.43 8.96
CA ALA A 307 -25.68 5.77 10.16
C ALA A 307 -26.61 4.59 9.84
N LYS A 308 -27.40 4.70 8.76
CA LYS A 308 -28.26 3.61 8.29
C LYS A 308 -27.41 2.43 7.78
N ASP A 309 -26.38 2.71 6.99
CA ASP A 309 -25.46 1.71 6.44
C ASP A 309 -24.82 0.86 7.53
N VAL A 310 -24.32 1.48 8.60
CA VAL A 310 -23.75 0.75 9.74
C VAL A 310 -24.79 -0.09 10.48
N ARG A 311 -26.03 0.42 10.65
CA ARG A 311 -27.12 -0.36 11.26
C ARG A 311 -27.49 -1.57 10.40
N ASP A 312 -27.59 -1.38 9.09
CA ASP A 312 -27.93 -2.46 8.17
C ASP A 312 -26.83 -3.52 8.16
N LEU A 313 -25.54 -3.14 8.09
CA LEU A 313 -24.43 -4.08 8.19
C LEU A 313 -24.42 -4.84 9.52
N ALA A 314 -24.71 -4.15 10.64
CA ALA A 314 -24.83 -4.81 11.93
C ALA A 314 -25.93 -5.88 11.92
N THR A 315 -27.08 -5.59 11.29
CA THR A 315 -28.17 -6.55 11.12
C THR A 315 -27.74 -7.72 10.22
N SER A 316 -27.13 -7.45 9.06
CA SER A 316 -26.62 -8.47 8.15
C SER A 316 -25.69 -9.43 8.88
N PHE A 317 -24.63 -8.93 9.52
CA PHE A 317 -23.68 -9.78 10.24
C PHE A 317 -24.29 -10.50 11.45
N SER A 318 -25.25 -9.87 12.13
CA SER A 318 -25.96 -10.53 13.24
C SER A 318 -26.82 -11.69 12.78
N SER A 319 -27.35 -11.64 11.56
CA SER A 319 -28.15 -12.73 10.99
C SER A 319 -27.29 -13.94 10.60
N LEU A 320 -26.01 -13.72 10.30
CA LEU A 320 -25.07 -14.75 9.87
C LEU A 320 -24.45 -15.46 11.08
N PHE A 321 -24.09 -14.73 12.13
CA PHE A 321 -23.34 -15.30 13.25
C PHE A 321 -24.18 -15.53 14.50
N THR A 322 -24.16 -16.76 15.00
CA THR A 322 -24.83 -17.13 16.27
C THR A 322 -24.13 -16.59 17.52
N ASN A 323 -22.82 -16.31 17.45
CA ASN A 323 -22.03 -15.77 18.56
C ASN A 323 -21.37 -14.46 18.13
N ILE A 324 -22.15 -13.39 18.14
CA ILE A 324 -21.75 -12.04 17.73
C ILE A 324 -21.95 -11.03 18.84
N GLU A 325 -21.02 -10.10 18.97
CA GLU A 325 -21.16 -8.90 19.78
C GLU A 325 -21.10 -7.68 18.87
N VAL A 326 -22.19 -6.91 18.87
CA VAL A 326 -22.33 -5.68 18.09
C VAL A 326 -22.12 -4.49 19.00
N ASP A 327 -21.19 -3.62 18.63
CA ASP A 327 -21.02 -2.30 19.22
C ASP A 327 -21.17 -1.23 18.15
N THR A 328 -21.91 -0.16 18.45
CA THR A 328 -22.11 0.93 17.47
C THR A 328 -21.92 2.28 18.13
N LEU A 329 -21.04 3.10 17.54
CA LEU A 329 -20.83 4.50 17.85
C LEU A 329 -21.39 5.31 16.68
N ILE A 330 -22.62 5.80 16.86
CA ILE A 330 -23.36 6.51 15.82
C ILE A 330 -23.63 7.95 16.28
N ASP A 331 -23.43 8.90 15.35
CA ASP A 331 -23.70 10.32 15.51
C ASP A 331 -23.02 10.88 16.76
N SER A 332 -23.77 11.43 17.71
CA SER A 332 -23.21 12.05 18.93
C SER A 332 -22.32 11.14 19.79
N ARG A 333 -22.37 9.81 19.57
CA ARG A 333 -21.48 8.84 20.22
C ARG A 333 -20.16 8.61 19.48
N ALA A 334 -20.04 8.98 18.21
CA ALA A 334 -18.85 8.83 17.38
C ALA A 334 -17.85 9.98 17.64
N THR A 335 -17.35 10.04 18.87
CA THR A 335 -16.31 10.98 19.30
C THR A 335 -14.95 10.28 19.35
N LYS A 336 -13.87 11.06 19.31
CA LYS A 336 -12.51 10.55 19.40
C LYS A 336 -12.27 9.70 20.64
N GLU A 337 -12.82 10.12 21.78
CA GLU A 337 -12.70 9.44 23.06
C GLU A 337 -13.40 8.07 23.04
N ASN A 338 -14.67 8.03 22.63
CA ASN A 338 -15.44 6.79 22.60
C ASN A 338 -14.84 5.78 21.61
N ILE A 339 -14.34 6.26 20.46
CA ILE A 339 -13.68 5.40 19.48
C ILE A 339 -12.40 4.80 20.07
N ALA A 340 -11.60 5.59 20.79
CA ALA A 340 -10.38 5.10 21.44
C ALA A 340 -10.67 4.03 22.51
N GLU A 341 -11.82 4.10 23.19
CA GLU A 341 -12.21 3.10 24.19
C GLU A 341 -12.50 1.71 23.62
N LEU A 342 -12.91 1.62 22.35
CA LEU A 342 -13.12 0.33 21.66
C LEU A 342 -11.87 -0.56 21.71
N ARG A 343 -10.68 0.04 21.74
CA ARG A 343 -9.42 -0.71 21.86
C ARG A 343 -9.35 -1.56 23.13
N LYS A 344 -9.83 -1.04 24.27
CA LYS A 344 -9.82 -1.77 25.55
C LYS A 344 -10.63 -3.07 25.45
N LYS A 345 -11.75 -3.01 24.71
CA LYS A 345 -12.61 -4.16 24.44
C LYS A 345 -11.95 -5.16 23.51
N LEU A 346 -11.37 -4.69 22.40
CA LEU A 346 -10.72 -5.54 21.39
C LEU A 346 -9.47 -6.26 21.93
N LEU A 347 -8.79 -5.71 22.94
CA LEU A 347 -7.71 -6.40 23.65
C LEU A 347 -8.16 -7.66 24.40
N GLY A 348 -9.46 -7.79 24.72
CA GLY A 348 -10.04 -8.98 25.34
C GLY A 348 -10.43 -10.10 24.37
N THR A 349 -10.13 -9.94 23.07
CA THR A 349 -10.39 -10.98 22.06
C THR A 349 -9.47 -12.20 22.23
N THR A 350 -9.84 -13.32 21.63
CA THR A 350 -8.96 -14.49 21.49
C THR A 350 -8.34 -14.55 20.09
N ILE A 351 -7.31 -15.37 19.91
CA ILE A 351 -6.64 -15.55 18.59
C ILE A 351 -7.56 -16.06 17.47
N ASN A 352 -8.69 -16.68 17.84
CA ASN A 352 -9.61 -17.31 16.89
C ASN A 352 -10.82 -16.43 16.57
N ASP A 353 -11.04 -15.36 17.35
CA ASP A 353 -12.14 -14.43 17.17
C ASP A 353 -11.99 -13.64 15.86
N ARG A 354 -13.13 -13.12 15.41
CA ARG A 354 -13.27 -12.23 14.25
C ARG A 354 -13.55 -10.82 14.72
N VAL A 355 -12.87 -9.84 14.15
CA VAL A 355 -13.14 -8.42 14.37
C VAL A 355 -13.42 -7.77 13.02
N ILE A 356 -14.63 -7.26 12.87
CA ILE A 356 -15.08 -6.54 11.68
C ILE A 356 -15.43 -5.12 12.14
N ILE A 357 -14.75 -4.12 11.60
CA ILE A 357 -15.01 -2.71 11.89
C ILE A 357 -15.53 -2.05 10.61
N SER A 358 -16.66 -1.35 10.69
CA SER A 358 -17.17 -0.49 9.60
C SER A 358 -17.13 0.97 10.03
N VAL A 359 -16.57 1.83 9.20
CA VAL A 359 -16.43 3.26 9.44
C VAL A 359 -17.07 4.04 8.30
N ASN A 360 -18.16 4.75 8.57
CA ASN A 360 -18.97 5.42 7.54
C ASN A 360 -19.15 6.91 7.88
N GLY A 361 -18.79 7.81 6.98
CA GLY A 361 -18.90 9.25 7.23
C GLY A 361 -18.06 10.10 6.28
N HIS A 362 -17.78 11.34 6.67
CA HIS A 362 -16.88 12.21 5.93
C HIS A 362 -15.42 11.88 6.24
N GLY A 363 -14.56 12.04 5.24
CA GLY A 363 -13.12 12.12 5.42
C GLY A 363 -12.61 13.49 4.98
N LEU A 364 -11.66 14.01 5.74
CA LEU A 364 -11.15 15.38 5.66
C LEU A 364 -9.64 15.36 5.49
N LEU A 365 -9.10 16.40 4.84
CA LEU A 365 -7.67 16.65 4.78
C LEU A 365 -7.31 17.87 5.63
N SER A 366 -6.24 17.78 6.41
CA SER A 366 -5.63 18.96 7.04
C SER A 366 -4.86 19.80 6.01
N ASP A 367 -4.39 20.99 6.43
CA ASP A 367 -3.49 21.83 5.63
C ASP A 367 -2.18 21.11 5.24
N SER A 368 -1.79 20.07 5.99
CA SER A 368 -0.63 19.19 5.72
C SER A 368 -0.96 17.97 4.86
N LEU A 369 -2.17 17.92 4.30
CA LEU A 369 -2.70 16.80 3.53
C LEU A 369 -2.61 15.48 4.33
N ASP A 370 -2.97 15.53 5.62
CA ASP A 370 -3.18 14.33 6.43
C ASP A 370 -4.67 13.99 6.44
N PHE A 371 -5.01 12.71 6.28
CA PHE A 371 -6.39 12.25 6.33
C PHE A 371 -6.92 12.13 7.76
N TYR A 372 -8.14 12.61 7.96
CA TYR A 372 -8.91 12.46 9.17
C TYR A 372 -10.32 11.98 8.85
N PHE A 373 -10.77 10.95 9.55
CA PHE A 373 -12.20 10.64 9.64
C PHE A 373 -12.91 11.72 10.48
N ALA A 374 -14.00 12.25 9.96
CA ALA A 374 -14.82 13.26 10.60
C ALA A 374 -15.64 12.63 11.73
N THR A 375 -15.29 12.95 12.97
CA THR A 375 -16.11 12.63 14.15
C THR A 375 -17.29 13.59 14.25
N HIS A 376 -18.27 13.28 15.10
CA HIS A 376 -19.48 14.10 15.26
C HIS A 376 -19.20 15.57 15.58
N ASP A 377 -18.21 15.84 16.42
CA ASP A 377 -17.86 17.17 16.90
C ASP A 377 -16.62 17.75 16.22
N VAL A 378 -16.31 17.28 15.00
CA VAL A 378 -15.20 17.80 14.21
C VAL A 378 -15.41 19.25 13.79
N ASP A 379 -14.33 20.03 13.80
CA ASP A 379 -14.27 21.28 13.06
C ASP A 379 -13.77 20.97 11.64
N PHE A 380 -14.63 21.11 10.64
CA PHE A 380 -14.32 20.82 9.24
C PHE A 380 -13.15 21.65 8.70
N ASN A 381 -12.88 22.83 9.26
CA ASN A 381 -11.74 23.67 8.88
C ASN A 381 -10.45 23.32 9.62
N LYS A 382 -10.55 22.60 10.76
CA LYS A 382 -9.43 22.18 11.61
C LYS A 382 -9.59 20.72 12.04
N PRO A 383 -9.61 19.78 11.08
CA PRO A 383 -9.87 18.36 11.36
C PRO A 383 -8.87 17.75 12.36
N GLN A 384 -7.66 18.30 12.46
CA GLN A 384 -6.64 17.84 13.39
C GLN A 384 -7.01 17.95 14.89
N LEU A 385 -8.01 18.77 15.24
CA LEU A 385 -8.39 18.99 16.64
C LEU A 385 -9.29 17.87 17.18
N ARG A 386 -10.26 17.42 16.38
CA ARG A 386 -11.32 16.49 16.80
C ARG A 386 -11.55 15.33 15.85
N GLY A 387 -11.05 15.40 14.62
CA GLY A 387 -11.03 14.30 13.67
C GLY A 387 -10.09 13.18 14.12
N LEU A 388 -10.35 11.99 13.59
CA LEU A 388 -9.60 10.79 13.90
C LEU A 388 -8.64 10.47 12.76
N LYS A 389 -7.33 10.43 13.03
CA LYS A 389 -6.34 10.06 12.01
C LYS A 389 -6.55 8.63 11.56
N TYR A 390 -6.12 8.33 10.34
CA TYR A 390 -6.14 6.96 9.86
C TYR A 390 -5.32 6.01 10.74
N GLU A 391 -4.15 6.44 11.22
CA GLU A 391 -3.32 5.63 12.10
C GLU A 391 -4.01 5.33 13.43
N GLU A 392 -4.89 6.22 13.90
CA GLU A 392 -5.70 5.98 15.10
C GLU A 392 -6.78 4.92 14.86
N LEU A 393 -7.33 4.83 13.64
CA LEU A 393 -8.22 3.74 13.23
C LEU A 393 -7.48 2.40 13.14
N GLU A 394 -6.31 2.37 12.49
CA GLU A 394 -5.48 1.15 12.42
C GLU A 394 -5.01 0.70 13.80
N ALA A 395 -4.72 1.66 14.69
CA ALA A 395 -4.34 1.40 16.06
C ALA A 395 -5.45 0.73 16.88
N LEU A 396 -6.71 0.70 16.45
CA LEU A 396 -7.74 -0.11 17.11
C LEU A 396 -7.46 -1.62 16.95
N LEU A 397 -6.85 -2.01 15.83
CA LEU A 397 -6.58 -3.39 15.44
C LEU A 397 -5.14 -3.84 15.73
N ASP A 398 -4.27 -2.92 16.13
CA ASP A 398 -2.86 -3.21 16.39
C ASP A 398 -2.65 -3.96 17.72
N GLY A 399 -1.92 -5.06 17.69
CA GLY A 399 -1.59 -5.85 18.89
C GLY A 399 -2.77 -6.55 19.57
N ILE A 400 -3.98 -6.53 19.00
CA ILE A 400 -5.10 -7.32 19.55
C ILE A 400 -4.90 -8.82 19.25
N PRO A 401 -5.33 -9.73 20.15
CA PRO A 401 -5.14 -11.17 19.94
C PRO A 401 -5.81 -11.71 18.67
N ALA A 402 -7.00 -11.22 18.32
CA ALA A 402 -7.73 -11.64 17.13
C ALA A 402 -6.89 -11.53 15.85
N ARG A 403 -6.90 -12.61 15.05
CA ARG A 403 -6.14 -12.70 13.79
C ARG A 403 -6.98 -12.40 12.57
N LYS A 404 -8.29 -12.63 12.66
CA LYS A 404 -9.26 -12.38 11.59
C LYS A 404 -9.80 -10.96 11.75
N LYS A 405 -9.20 -10.02 11.02
CA LYS A 405 -9.48 -8.59 11.17
C LYS A 405 -9.81 -7.98 9.82
N LEU A 406 -10.98 -7.37 9.73
CA LEU A 406 -11.48 -6.66 8.56
C LEU A 406 -11.88 -5.23 8.95
N LEU A 407 -11.34 -4.25 8.25
CA LEU A 407 -11.73 -2.84 8.38
C LEU A 407 -12.33 -2.36 7.05
N LEU A 408 -13.60 -1.98 7.11
CA LEU A 408 -14.39 -1.44 6.02
C LEU A 408 -14.47 0.08 6.22
N ILE A 409 -14.04 0.86 5.24
CA ILE A 409 -14.04 2.33 5.33
C ILE A 409 -14.87 2.90 4.20
N ASP A 410 -16.03 3.45 4.53
CA ASP A 410 -16.96 4.11 3.61
C ASP A 410 -16.97 5.62 3.88
N ALA A 411 -15.80 6.23 3.65
CA ALA A 411 -15.55 7.67 3.77
C ALA A 411 -14.69 8.16 2.60
N CYS A 412 -15.06 9.31 2.02
CA CYS A 412 -14.32 9.95 0.92
C CYS A 412 -13.19 10.82 1.43
N HIS A 413 -12.22 11.13 0.56
CA HIS A 413 -11.29 12.23 0.76
C HIS A 413 -11.87 13.49 0.08
N SER A 414 -12.23 14.50 0.85
CA SER A 414 -12.80 15.76 0.36
C SER A 414 -11.74 16.71 -0.27
N GLY A 415 -10.70 16.16 -0.88
CA GLY A 415 -9.39 16.82 -0.95
C GLY A 415 -9.11 17.74 -2.13
N ALA A 416 -9.45 17.36 -3.36
CA ALA A 416 -8.86 18.05 -4.51
C ALA A 416 -9.59 17.78 -5.83
N LEU A 417 -10.81 18.27 -5.99
CA LEU A 417 -11.41 18.40 -7.32
C LEU A 417 -11.74 19.86 -7.58
N ASP A 418 -11.46 20.30 -8.81
CA ASP A 418 -11.60 21.68 -9.23
C ASP A 418 -13.06 22.12 -9.07
N LYS A 419 -13.26 23.32 -8.50
CA LYS A 419 -14.58 23.90 -8.28
C LYS A 419 -15.35 23.98 -9.60
N GLU A 420 -14.66 24.18 -10.72
CA GLU A 420 -15.27 24.19 -12.06
C GLU A 420 -15.70 22.79 -12.53
N GLU A 421 -14.92 21.75 -12.24
CA GLU A 421 -15.28 20.37 -12.57
C GLU A 421 -16.48 19.92 -11.72
N ILE A 422 -16.53 20.33 -10.44
CA ILE A 422 -17.66 20.02 -9.55
C ILE A 422 -18.89 20.86 -9.88
N LEU A 423 -18.76 22.16 -10.17
CA LEU A 423 -19.89 23.03 -10.54
C LEU A 423 -20.43 22.71 -11.94
N ALA A 424 -19.59 22.30 -12.89
CA ALA A 424 -20.03 21.75 -14.17
C ALA A 424 -20.83 20.46 -13.97
N ARG A 425 -20.41 19.61 -13.02
CA ARG A 425 -21.07 18.33 -12.69
C ARG A 425 -22.30 18.48 -11.77
N GLN A 426 -22.41 19.55 -10.98
CA GLN A 426 -23.58 19.85 -10.13
C GLN A 426 -24.67 20.65 -10.87
N LYS A 427 -24.33 21.40 -11.93
CA LYS A 427 -25.33 22.04 -12.80
C LYS A 427 -26.20 21.00 -13.53
N ASP A 428 -25.65 19.82 -13.77
CA ASP A 428 -26.41 18.62 -14.12
C ASP A 428 -26.86 17.92 -12.83
N ASN A 429 -28.00 18.31 -12.28
CA ASN A 429 -28.59 17.77 -11.04
C ASN A 429 -28.93 16.25 -11.07
N GLN A 430 -28.31 15.47 -11.95
CA GLN A 430 -28.44 14.02 -12.11
C GLN A 430 -27.13 13.45 -12.67
N VAL A 431 -26.27 12.87 -11.82
CA VAL A 431 -25.27 11.91 -12.33
C VAL A 431 -26.06 10.65 -12.72
N MET A 432 -26.33 10.53 -14.02
CA MET A 432 -27.16 9.45 -14.57
C MET A 432 -26.31 8.21 -14.84
N PHE A 433 -26.51 7.16 -14.03
CA PHE A 433 -25.92 5.85 -14.31
C PHE A 433 -26.77 5.10 -15.34
N LYS A 434 -26.13 4.57 -16.39
CA LYS A 434 -26.75 3.62 -17.31
C LYS A 434 -26.68 2.24 -16.67
N ASP A 435 -27.80 1.73 -16.18
CA ASP A 435 -27.90 0.38 -15.63
C ASP A 435 -27.73 -0.62 -16.79
N THR A 436 -26.60 -1.33 -16.84
CA THR A 436 -26.32 -2.33 -17.87
C THR A 436 -26.92 -3.71 -17.53
N SER A 437 -27.66 -3.84 -16.43
CA SER A 437 -28.09 -5.15 -15.92
C SER A 437 -29.60 -5.42 -15.96
N SER A 438 -30.45 -4.43 -16.22
CA SER A 438 -31.87 -4.69 -16.56
C SER A 438 -32.53 -3.46 -17.20
N ASP A 439 -33.40 -3.72 -18.19
CA ASP A 439 -33.99 -2.74 -19.11
C ASP A 439 -35.07 -1.82 -18.48
N LYS A 440 -34.98 -1.48 -17.18
CA LYS A 440 -35.89 -0.53 -16.51
C LYS A 440 -35.21 0.27 -15.38
N GLY A 441 -34.88 1.52 -15.68
CA GLY A 441 -34.84 2.61 -14.70
C GLY A 441 -33.49 3.28 -14.50
N MET A 442 -33.42 4.54 -14.95
CA MET A 442 -32.35 5.51 -14.64
C MET A 442 -32.23 5.73 -13.12
N ILE A 443 -31.00 5.85 -12.60
CA ILE A 443 -30.75 6.15 -11.18
C ILE A 443 -30.79 7.68 -10.99
N THR A 444 -31.83 8.19 -10.33
CA THR A 444 -31.97 9.61 -9.94
C THR A 444 -31.66 9.79 -8.45
N GLY A 445 -30.85 10.80 -8.09
CA GLY A 445 -30.63 11.20 -6.69
C GLY A 445 -29.34 10.67 -6.03
N VAL A 446 -28.20 10.88 -6.68
CA VAL A 446 -26.88 10.44 -6.19
C VAL A 446 -26.25 11.56 -5.36
N ALA A 447 -26.03 11.32 -4.06
CA ALA A 447 -25.27 12.23 -3.19
C ALA A 447 -23.85 11.66 -2.97
N SER A 448 -22.86 12.54 -2.79
CA SER A 448 -21.48 12.15 -2.48
C SER A 448 -21.12 12.47 -1.03
N ARG A 449 -20.33 11.61 -0.39
CA ARG A 449 -19.84 11.82 0.98
C ARG A 449 -18.56 12.68 1.07
N GLY A 450 -18.25 13.45 0.03
CA GLY A 450 -17.09 14.34 0.00
C GLY A 450 -17.52 15.81 0.08
N ILE A 451 -16.64 16.65 0.62
CA ILE A 451 -16.89 18.07 0.91
C ILE A 451 -16.02 18.96 0.02
N ILE A 452 -16.46 20.19 -0.26
CA ILE A 452 -15.63 21.24 -0.87
C ILE A 452 -15.47 22.32 0.18
N ILE A 453 -14.25 22.54 0.67
CA ILE A 453 -13.94 23.69 1.53
C ILE A 453 -13.36 24.78 0.61
N GLU A 454 -13.97 25.97 0.59
CA GLU A 454 -13.46 27.12 -0.16
C GLU A 454 -12.14 27.63 0.46
N LYS A 455 -11.01 27.01 0.12
CA LYS A 455 -9.68 27.61 0.31
C LYS A 455 -9.01 27.78 -1.05
N GLN A 456 -8.59 29.01 -1.34
CA GLN A 456 -7.70 29.34 -2.45
C GLN A 456 -6.32 28.70 -2.22
N GLN A 457 -6.15 27.45 -2.65
CA GLN A 457 -4.82 26.91 -2.93
C GLN A 457 -4.84 26.34 -4.35
N SER A 458 -3.84 26.76 -5.13
CA SER A 458 -3.59 26.37 -6.50
C SER A 458 -3.68 24.86 -6.70
N ALA A 459 -4.26 24.46 -7.83
CA ALA A 459 -4.46 23.10 -8.34
C ALA A 459 -3.16 22.31 -8.62
N LEU A 460 -2.25 22.26 -7.67
CA LEU A 460 -1.07 21.40 -7.71
C LEU A 460 -1.34 20.15 -6.89
N ASP A 461 -1.67 19.09 -7.63
CA ASP A 461 -1.62 17.68 -7.29
C ASP A 461 -2.51 17.19 -6.15
N ALA A 462 -3.80 17.07 -6.46
CA ALA A 462 -4.69 15.93 -6.23
C ALA A 462 -4.39 14.93 -5.08
N ASN A 463 -3.17 14.43 -4.94
CA ASN A 463 -2.87 13.39 -3.96
C ASN A 463 -2.34 13.98 -2.66
N SER A 464 -2.92 13.58 -1.54
CA SER A 464 -2.35 13.88 -0.23
C SER A 464 -0.98 13.18 -0.06
N SER A 465 0.00 13.75 0.64
CA SER A 465 1.29 13.04 0.87
C SER A 465 1.09 11.74 1.63
N TYR A 466 -0.01 11.65 2.38
CA TYR A 466 -0.45 10.41 3.00
C TYR A 466 -0.95 9.38 1.98
N GLU A 467 -1.75 9.78 1.00
CA GLU A 467 -2.21 8.91 -0.08
C GLU A 467 -1.06 8.45 -0.97
N VAL A 468 -0.16 9.36 -1.35
CA VAL A 468 1.07 8.98 -2.08
C VAL A 468 1.85 7.95 -1.28
N MET A 469 1.98 8.15 0.03
CA MET A 469 2.64 7.20 0.91
C MET A 469 1.93 5.83 0.87
N GLN A 470 0.60 5.82 0.96
CA GLN A 470 -0.21 4.61 0.99
C GLN A 470 -0.36 3.93 -0.38
N ASN A 471 -0.32 4.64 -1.49
CA ASN A 471 -0.50 4.06 -2.83
C ASN A 471 0.83 3.57 -3.40
N LEU A 472 1.93 4.24 -3.06
CA LEU A 472 3.23 3.95 -3.66
C LEU A 472 4.14 3.10 -2.78
N PHE A 473 4.19 3.34 -1.46
CA PHE A 473 5.07 2.56 -0.59
C PHE A 473 4.35 1.32 -0.07
N ALA A 474 5.04 0.18 -0.11
CA ALA A 474 4.60 -0.98 0.65
C ALA A 474 4.56 -0.64 2.14
N ASP A 475 3.58 -1.21 2.85
CA ASP A 475 3.62 -1.19 4.31
C ASP A 475 4.66 -2.22 4.79
N ILE A 476 5.86 -1.73 5.09
CA ILE A 476 6.97 -2.55 5.60
C ILE A 476 6.93 -2.65 7.13
N SER A 477 6.07 -1.85 7.78
CA SER A 477 5.80 -2.09 9.19
C SER A 477 5.21 -3.50 9.32
N SER A 478 5.66 -4.26 10.33
CA SER A 478 5.10 -5.59 10.61
C SER A 478 3.60 -5.42 10.80
N GLY A 479 2.83 -5.79 9.78
CA GLY A 479 1.43 -5.43 9.73
C GLY A 479 0.69 -5.99 10.96
N ASN A 480 -0.29 -5.24 11.47
CA ASN A 480 -1.27 -5.77 12.42
C ASN A 480 -2.15 -6.91 11.85
N GLY A 481 -1.83 -7.52 10.70
CA GLY A 481 -2.60 -8.57 10.01
C GLY A 481 -4.01 -8.24 9.52
N ALA A 482 -4.52 -7.02 9.70
CA ALA A 482 -5.84 -6.61 9.23
C ALA A 482 -5.90 -6.41 7.71
N VAL A 483 -7.03 -6.81 7.13
CA VAL A 483 -7.39 -6.49 5.74
C VAL A 483 -8.25 -5.22 5.75
N ILE A 484 -7.92 -4.27 4.88
CA ILE A 484 -8.60 -2.98 4.81
C ILE A 484 -9.19 -2.80 3.41
N ILE A 485 -10.50 -2.58 3.34
CA ILE A 485 -11.24 -2.30 2.11
C ILE A 485 -11.86 -0.91 2.24
N SER A 486 -11.43 0.03 1.40
CA SER A 486 -11.98 1.38 1.36
C SER A 486 -12.91 1.56 0.17
N ALA A 487 -14.00 2.28 0.36
CA ALA A 487 -15.04 2.51 -0.64
C ALA A 487 -14.54 3.27 -1.87
N ALA A 488 -13.55 4.14 -1.71
CA ALA A 488 -13.02 4.99 -2.79
C ALA A 488 -11.52 5.26 -2.61
N GLY A 489 -10.83 5.53 -3.73
CA GLY A 489 -9.48 6.14 -3.74
C GLY A 489 -9.49 7.57 -3.18
N GLY A 490 -8.33 8.18 -2.92
CA GLY A 490 -8.28 9.51 -2.31
C GLY A 490 -8.65 10.67 -3.24
N MET A 491 -8.98 10.38 -4.49
CA MET A 491 -9.52 11.33 -5.48
C MET A 491 -10.96 11.02 -5.91
N GLU A 492 -11.60 10.02 -5.29
CA GLU A 492 -12.90 9.51 -5.70
C GLU A 492 -13.97 9.76 -4.63
N TYR A 493 -15.22 9.89 -5.07
CA TYR A 493 -16.37 10.00 -4.17
C TYR A 493 -16.96 8.62 -3.86
N ALA A 494 -17.51 8.50 -2.67
CA ALA A 494 -18.40 7.43 -2.24
C ALA A 494 -19.83 7.91 -2.47
N PHE A 495 -20.55 7.16 -3.30
CA PHE A 495 -21.89 7.51 -3.74
C PHE A 495 -22.97 6.81 -2.92
N GLU A 496 -24.08 7.49 -2.71
CA GLU A 496 -25.29 6.96 -2.09
C GLU A 496 -26.54 7.30 -2.91
N SER A 497 -27.55 6.43 -2.90
CA SER A 497 -28.80 6.65 -3.64
C SER A 497 -30.00 6.01 -2.96
N ASP A 498 -31.18 6.56 -3.24
CA ASP A 498 -32.47 6.00 -2.80
C ASP A 498 -32.75 4.61 -3.39
N LYS A 499 -32.28 4.33 -4.61
CA LYS A 499 -32.46 3.03 -5.27
C LYS A 499 -31.70 1.92 -4.53
N TRP A 500 -30.48 2.20 -4.09
CA TRP A 500 -29.70 1.28 -3.26
C TRP A 500 -30.19 1.26 -1.80
N ASN A 501 -30.87 2.33 -1.37
CA ASN A 501 -31.27 2.57 0.01
C ASN A 501 -30.08 2.52 0.99
N ASN A 502 -28.86 2.74 0.48
CA ASN A 502 -27.57 2.64 1.16
C ASN A 502 -26.51 3.39 0.33
N GLY A 503 -25.31 3.59 0.90
CA GLY A 503 -24.11 3.83 0.09
C GLY A 503 -23.83 2.65 -0.84
N VAL A 504 -23.35 2.89 -2.07
CA VAL A 504 -23.11 1.82 -3.06
C VAL A 504 -22.14 0.77 -2.55
N PHE A 505 -21.16 1.17 -1.74
CA PHE A 505 -20.19 0.27 -1.12
C PHE A 505 -20.86 -0.66 -0.10
N THR A 506 -21.64 -0.09 0.83
CA THR A 506 -22.41 -0.86 1.81
C THR A 506 -23.42 -1.78 1.12
N TYR A 507 -24.12 -1.29 0.09
CA TYR A 507 -25.04 -2.07 -0.73
C TYR A 507 -24.35 -3.31 -1.33
N CYS A 508 -23.19 -3.12 -1.95
CA CYS A 508 -22.42 -4.23 -2.52
C CYS A 508 -21.97 -5.24 -1.45
N ILE A 509 -21.48 -4.79 -0.29
CA ILE A 509 -21.08 -5.70 0.79
C ILE A 509 -22.26 -6.55 1.25
N ARG A 510 -23.42 -5.92 1.49
CA ARG A 510 -24.62 -6.63 1.91
C ARG A 510 -25.06 -7.66 0.88
N LYS A 511 -25.15 -7.28 -0.40
CA LYS A 511 -25.47 -8.21 -1.50
C LYS A 511 -24.45 -9.35 -1.64
N GLY A 512 -23.17 -9.05 -1.45
CA GLY A 512 -22.09 -10.03 -1.51
C GLY A 512 -22.23 -11.14 -0.46
N ILE A 513 -22.69 -10.77 0.74
CA ILE A 513 -22.76 -11.67 1.89
C ILE A 513 -24.17 -12.27 2.07
N GLU A 514 -25.25 -11.49 1.93
CA GLU A 514 -26.64 -11.93 2.13
C GLU A 514 -27.14 -12.84 1.00
N GLU A 515 -26.64 -12.68 -0.23
CA GLU A 515 -27.09 -13.42 -1.42
C GLU A 515 -26.00 -14.37 -1.99
N ASP A 516 -24.89 -14.52 -1.26
CA ASP A 516 -23.69 -15.26 -1.66
C ASP A 516 -23.11 -14.81 -3.00
N LEU A 517 -23.32 -13.55 -3.41
CA LEU A 517 -22.81 -13.04 -4.68
C LEU A 517 -21.28 -12.85 -4.66
N ALA A 518 -20.69 -12.66 -3.47
CA ALA A 518 -19.25 -12.60 -3.33
C ALA A 518 -18.59 -13.94 -3.67
N ASP A 519 -19.20 -15.06 -3.26
CA ASP A 519 -18.76 -16.41 -3.62
C ASP A 519 -19.02 -16.69 -5.12
N LYS A 520 -20.25 -16.46 -5.59
CA LYS A 520 -20.67 -16.79 -6.96
C LYS A 520 -19.98 -15.96 -8.05
N GLU A 521 -19.78 -14.67 -7.82
CA GLU A 521 -19.26 -13.76 -8.84
C GLU A 521 -17.93 -13.09 -8.49
N GLY A 522 -17.47 -13.23 -7.25
CA GLY A 522 -16.15 -12.76 -6.79
C GLY A 522 -15.16 -13.91 -6.54
N GLY A 523 -15.62 -15.15 -6.60
CA GLY A 523 -14.92 -16.31 -6.07
C GLY A 523 -15.08 -17.60 -6.84
N ASN A 524 -14.88 -18.71 -6.12
CA ASN A 524 -14.78 -20.05 -6.68
C ASN A 524 -16.10 -20.85 -6.60
N ASN A 525 -17.17 -20.27 -6.04
CA ASN A 525 -18.49 -20.87 -5.87
C ASN A 525 -18.47 -22.11 -4.94
N ASP A 526 -17.70 -22.06 -3.87
CA ASP A 526 -17.54 -23.14 -2.88
C ASP A 526 -18.50 -23.04 -1.67
N LYS A 527 -19.41 -22.06 -1.69
CA LYS A 527 -20.42 -21.75 -0.68
C LYS A 527 -19.86 -21.15 0.61
N VAL A 528 -18.63 -20.63 0.59
CA VAL A 528 -18.12 -19.77 1.65
C VAL A 528 -17.69 -18.42 1.05
N VAL A 529 -17.68 -17.37 1.87
CA VAL A 529 -17.20 -16.06 1.43
C VAL A 529 -15.90 -15.75 2.15
N SER A 530 -14.78 -15.83 1.42
CA SER A 530 -13.48 -15.36 1.89
C SER A 530 -13.33 -13.83 1.81
N VAL A 531 -12.31 -13.28 2.47
CA VAL A 531 -12.05 -11.84 2.40
C VAL A 531 -11.64 -11.45 0.97
N SER A 532 -10.87 -12.29 0.28
CA SER A 532 -10.45 -12.02 -1.09
C SER A 532 -11.64 -11.99 -2.06
N GLU A 533 -12.59 -12.89 -1.91
CA GLU A 533 -13.81 -12.95 -2.74
C GLU A 533 -14.72 -11.76 -2.50
N LEU A 534 -14.94 -11.42 -1.22
CA LEU A 534 -15.69 -10.20 -0.86
C LEU A 534 -15.04 -8.95 -1.47
N LYS A 535 -13.71 -8.84 -1.36
CA LYS A 535 -12.94 -7.72 -1.94
C LYS A 535 -13.12 -7.66 -3.46
N ASN A 536 -12.91 -8.76 -4.16
CA ASN A 536 -12.97 -8.83 -5.62
C ASN A 536 -14.37 -8.46 -6.11
N TYR A 537 -15.40 -9.03 -5.47
CA TYR A 537 -16.80 -8.72 -5.77
C TYR A 537 -17.12 -7.24 -5.55
N VAL A 538 -16.83 -6.70 -4.37
CA VAL A 538 -17.14 -5.31 -4.04
C VAL A 538 -16.41 -4.33 -4.96
N SER A 539 -15.11 -4.57 -5.22
CA SER A 539 -14.31 -3.69 -6.08
C SER A 539 -14.87 -3.64 -7.50
N ARG A 540 -15.21 -4.81 -8.07
CA ARG A 540 -15.80 -4.91 -9.40
C ARG A 540 -17.19 -4.28 -9.46
N LYS A 541 -18.09 -4.66 -8.54
CA LYS A 541 -19.49 -4.22 -8.56
C LYS A 541 -19.67 -2.73 -8.28
N VAL A 542 -18.89 -2.16 -7.36
CA VAL A 542 -18.94 -0.71 -7.12
C VAL A 542 -18.47 0.03 -8.38
N SER A 543 -17.40 -0.43 -9.03
CA SER A 543 -16.95 0.17 -10.30
C SER A 543 -18.00 0.00 -11.41
N GLU A 544 -18.66 -1.15 -11.51
CA GLU A 544 -19.74 -1.37 -12.50
C GLU A 544 -20.94 -0.44 -12.25
N LEU A 545 -21.46 -0.42 -11.01
CA LEU A 545 -22.66 0.36 -10.64
C LEU A 545 -22.44 1.88 -10.70
N THR A 546 -21.19 2.32 -10.55
CA THR A 546 -20.83 3.74 -10.63
C THR A 546 -20.23 4.14 -11.98
N GLY A 547 -20.22 3.25 -12.98
CA GLY A 547 -19.61 3.54 -14.29
C GLY A 547 -18.12 3.87 -14.22
N GLY A 548 -17.41 3.36 -13.21
CA GLY A 548 -15.99 3.60 -12.96
C GLY A 548 -15.67 4.87 -12.18
N LEU A 549 -16.69 5.59 -11.69
CA LEU A 549 -16.51 6.83 -10.91
C LEU A 549 -16.08 6.57 -9.45
N GLN A 550 -16.33 5.37 -8.93
CA GLN A 550 -15.88 4.93 -7.62
C GLN A 550 -15.22 3.56 -7.76
N LYS A 551 -13.98 3.45 -7.30
CA LYS A 551 -13.19 2.22 -7.31
C LYS A 551 -12.71 1.93 -5.90
N PRO A 552 -13.29 0.92 -5.25
CA PRO A 552 -12.80 0.46 -3.96
C PRO A 552 -11.33 0.06 -4.07
N VAL A 553 -10.53 0.50 -3.09
CA VAL A 553 -9.11 0.18 -3.00
C VAL A 553 -8.86 -0.66 -1.77
N SER A 554 -8.07 -1.73 -1.93
CA SER A 554 -7.52 -2.42 -0.78
C SER A 554 -6.26 -1.71 -0.33
N ARG A 555 -6.34 -1.03 0.81
CA ARG A 555 -5.20 -0.29 1.37
C ARG A 555 -4.16 -1.25 1.94
N ARG A 556 -4.61 -2.43 2.39
CA ARG A 556 -3.77 -3.45 2.99
C ARG A 556 -4.34 -4.85 2.80
N GLU A 557 -3.47 -5.76 2.34
CA GLU A 557 -3.81 -7.15 2.07
C GLU A 557 -3.03 -8.11 2.98
N ASN A 558 -3.67 -9.20 3.37
CA ASN A 558 -3.04 -10.31 4.05
C ASN A 558 -3.17 -11.57 3.19
N ILE A 559 -2.43 -11.59 2.07
CA ILE A 559 -2.51 -12.65 1.06
C ILE A 559 -2.18 -14.03 1.65
N GLU A 560 -1.29 -14.07 2.66
CA GLU A 560 -0.91 -15.32 3.34
C GLU A 560 -1.99 -15.87 4.28
N PHE A 561 -3.01 -15.08 4.59
CA PHE A 561 -4.11 -15.43 5.49
C PHE A 561 -5.45 -14.87 5.00
N ASP A 562 -5.95 -15.48 3.94
CA ASP A 562 -7.33 -15.28 3.50
C ASP A 562 -8.28 -16.14 4.34
N TRP A 563 -9.08 -15.49 5.17
CA TRP A 563 -9.96 -16.16 6.12
C TRP A 563 -11.42 -16.03 5.71
N ILE A 564 -12.23 -17.02 6.08
CA ILE A 564 -13.65 -17.07 5.75
C ILE A 564 -14.41 -16.04 6.60
N VAL A 565 -14.95 -15.03 5.93
CA VAL A 565 -15.86 -14.02 6.48
C VAL A 565 -17.14 -14.71 6.92
N TRP A 566 -17.86 -15.34 5.99
CA TRP A 566 -19.11 -16.06 6.21
C TRP A 566 -19.00 -17.50 5.74
#